data_AF-A0A0S8ANS6-F1
#
_entry.id   AF-A0A0S8ANS6-F1
#
_cell.length_a   1.000
_cell.length_b   1.000
_cell.length_c   1.000
_cell.angle_alpha   90.00
_cell.angle_beta   90.00
_cell.angle_gamma   90.00
#
_symmetry.space_group_name_H-M   'P 1'
#
loop_
_entity.id
_entity.type
_entity.pdbx_description
1 polymer ?
#
loop_
_entity_poly.entity_id
_entity_poly.type
_entity_poly.pdbx_seq_one_letter_code
_entity_poly.pdbx_strand_id
1 'polypeptide(L)' 'MSTVEDNQENVNTCLKFCGPCLSNPGIEGEALFCARGKSSASVTKNGCNCGYCAVKKKYFCSGTYFCMQGACE' A
#
# COMPACT_ATOMS: atom_id res chain seq x y z
N MET A 1 6.54 13.34 4.61
CA MET A 1 6.22 13.47 3.16
C MET A 1 6.77 12.22 2.53
N SER A 2 5.95 11.37 1.90
CA SER A 2 6.45 10.11 1.34
C SER A 2 7.41 10.38 0.19
N THR A 3 8.51 9.64 0.15
CA THR A 3 9.46 9.62 -0.99
C THR A 3 8.98 8.76 -2.16
N VAL A 4 7.91 7.99 -1.96
CA VAL A 4 7.25 7.17 -2.98
C VAL A 4 6.41 8.08 -3.88
N GLU A 5 6.63 7.97 -5.19
CA GLU A 5 5.87 8.74 -6.19
C GLU A 5 4.43 8.24 -6.30
N ASP A 6 3.48 9.17 -6.27
CA ASP A 6 2.06 8.89 -6.56
C ASP A 6 1.78 9.03 -8.07
N ASN A 7 2.09 7.96 -8.81
CA ASN A 7 1.86 7.89 -10.24
C ASN A 7 1.11 6.61 -10.64
N GLN A 8 0.53 6.60 -11.84
CA GLN A 8 -0.32 5.50 -12.30
C GLN A 8 0.42 4.15 -12.35
N GLU A 9 1.71 4.13 -12.67
CA GLU A 9 2.55 2.92 -12.67
C GLU A 9 2.61 2.30 -11.28
N ASN A 10 2.91 3.11 -10.26
CA ASN A 10 2.99 2.67 -8.88
C ASN A 10 1.61 2.26 -8.35
N VAL A 11 0.54 2.98 -8.72
CA VAL A 11 -0.85 2.60 -8.38
C VAL A 11 -1.19 1.23 -8.94
N ASN A 12 -0.97 1.02 -10.23
CA ASN A 12 -1.25 -0.25 -10.91
C ASN A 12 -0.45 -1.40 -10.30
N THR A 13 0.81 -1.15 -9.95
CA THR A 13 1.66 -2.12 -9.28
C THR A 13 1.12 -2.44 -7.90
N CYS A 14 0.80 -1.43 -7.09
CA CYS A 14 0.24 -1.62 -5.76
C CYS A 14 -1.07 -2.42 -5.82
N LEU A 15 -1.99 -2.09 -6.74
CA LEU A 15 -3.25 -2.81 -6.93
C LEU A 15 -3.05 -4.29 -7.25
N LYS A 16 -2.05 -4.68 -8.04
CA LYS A 16 -1.75 -6.10 -8.30
C LYS A 16 -1.37 -6.87 -7.03
N PHE A 17 -0.68 -6.22 -6.08
CA PHE A 17 -0.30 -6.84 -4.81
C PHE A 17 -1.41 -6.73 -3.75
N CYS A 18 -2.13 -5.60 -3.71
CA CYS A 18 -3.20 -5.35 -2.74
C CYS A 18 -4.52 -6.03 -3.12
N GLY A 19 -4.84 -6.21 -4.40
CA GLY A 19 -6.03 -6.91 -4.88
C GLY A 19 -6.26 -8.26 -4.19
N PRO A 20 -5.28 -9.17 -4.18
CA PRO A 20 -5.38 -10.46 -3.49
C PRO A 20 -5.00 -10.42 -1.99
N CYS A 21 -4.73 -9.24 -1.42
CA CYS A 21 -4.30 -9.12 -0.03
C CYS A 21 -5.48 -9.34 0.92
N LEU A 22 -5.33 -10.25 1.89
CA LEU A 22 -6.36 -10.56 2.88
C LEU A 22 -6.66 -9.40 3.85
N SER A 23 -5.77 -8.41 3.91
CA SER A 23 -5.96 -7.15 4.68
C SER A 23 -6.27 -5.95 3.77
N ASN A 24 -6.72 -6.16 2.53
CA ASN A 24 -7.16 -5.06 1.68
C ASN A 24 -8.52 -4.53 2.19
N PRO A 25 -8.68 -3.20 2.42
CA PRO A 25 -9.96 -2.62 2.83
C PRO A 25 -11.04 -2.66 1.75
N GLY A 26 -10.69 -2.93 0.48
CA GLY A 26 -11.67 -3.04 -0.61
C GLY A 26 -12.31 -1.72 -1.04
N ILE A 27 -11.76 -0.58 -0.62
CA ILE A 27 -12.24 0.75 -0.98
C ILE A 27 -11.59 1.18 -2.30
N GLU A 28 -12.42 1.47 -3.30
CA GLU A 28 -11.95 1.98 -4.58
C GLU A 28 -11.26 3.34 -4.42
N GLY A 29 -10.16 3.55 -5.14
CA GLY A 29 -9.42 4.82 -5.13
C GLY A 29 -8.39 4.98 -4.00
N GLU A 30 -8.47 4.21 -2.90
CA GLU A 30 -7.57 4.34 -1.74
C GLU A 30 -6.20 3.63 -1.91
N ALA A 31 -5.94 2.99 -3.05
CA ALA A 31 -4.71 2.23 -3.28
C ALA A 31 -3.42 3.08 -3.24
N LEU A 32 -2.26 2.42 -3.32
CA LEU A 32 -0.93 3.05 -3.19
C LEU A 32 -0.71 3.70 -1.81
N PHE A 33 -1.18 3.02 -0.76
CA PHE A 33 -1.12 3.49 0.63
C PHE A 33 0.27 3.96 1.09
N CYS A 34 1.35 3.34 0.61
CA CYS A 34 2.72 3.77 0.95
C CYS A 34 3.09 5.14 0.37
N ALA A 35 2.36 5.66 -0.61
CA ALA A 35 2.50 7.05 -1.07
C ALA A 35 1.36 7.96 -0.55
N ARG A 36 0.13 7.42 -0.46
CA ARG A 36 -1.10 8.21 -0.22
C ARG A 36 -1.54 8.29 1.24
N GLY A 37 -1.05 7.41 2.10
CA GLY A 37 -1.51 7.32 3.50
C GLY A 37 -2.37 6.08 3.76
N LYS A 38 -2.91 6.00 4.98
CA LYS A 38 -3.69 4.84 5.44
C LYS A 38 -5.12 4.94 4.93
N SER A 39 -5.80 3.79 4.85
CA SER A 39 -7.23 3.72 4.57
C SER A 39 -8.02 4.46 5.65
N SER A 40 -9.15 5.04 5.24
CA SER A 40 -10.14 5.57 6.17
C SER A 40 -10.97 4.46 6.84
N ALA A 41 -11.00 3.27 6.24
CA ALA A 41 -11.73 2.12 6.76
C ALA A 41 -10.96 1.39 7.87
N SER A 42 -11.70 0.66 8.71
CA SER A 42 -11.11 -0.27 9.67
C SER A 42 -10.56 -1.49 8.95
N VAL A 43 -9.28 -1.79 9.13
CA VAL A 43 -8.60 -2.92 8.46
C VAL A 43 -8.22 -3.99 9.47
N THR A 44 -8.63 -5.23 9.22
CA THR A 44 -8.23 -6.40 10.01
C THR A 44 -6.89 -6.98 9.51
N LYS A 45 -5.99 -7.34 10.43
CA LYS A 45 -4.70 -7.97 10.10
C LYS A 45 -4.87 -9.46 9.79
N ASN A 46 -5.07 -9.81 8.52
CA ASN A 46 -5.21 -11.19 8.05
C ASN A 46 -4.04 -11.66 7.15
N GLY A 47 -2.95 -10.88 7.07
CA GLY A 47 -1.81 -11.11 6.19
C GLY A 47 -1.60 -9.97 5.20
N CYS A 48 -0.35 -9.71 4.81
CA CYS A 48 0.02 -8.52 4.04
C CYS A 48 0.98 -8.81 2.89
N ASN A 49 0.58 -8.38 1.69
CA ASN A 49 1.42 -8.49 0.50
C ASN A 49 2.37 -7.29 0.32
N CYS A 50 2.22 -6.22 1.10
CA CYS A 50 3.05 -5.02 0.97
C CYS A 50 4.54 -5.31 1.17
N GLY A 51 4.90 -6.32 1.96
CA GLY A 51 6.30 -6.76 2.14
C GLY A 51 6.98 -7.25 0.87
N TYR A 52 6.19 -7.73 -0.10
CA TYR A 52 6.66 -8.25 -1.39
C TYR A 52 6.37 -7.30 -2.56
N CYS A 53 5.71 -6.15 -2.30
CA CYS A 53 5.31 -5.21 -3.32
C CYS A 53 6.53 -4.58 -4.02
N ALA A 54 6.52 -4.58 -5.35
CA ALA A 54 7.61 -4.03 -6.16
C ALA A 54 7.80 -2.51 -5.92
N VAL A 55 6.75 -1.76 -5.60
CA VAL A 55 6.86 -0.33 -5.23
C VAL A 55 7.71 -0.18 -3.96
N LYS A 56 7.44 -0.98 -2.92
CA LYS A 56 8.22 -0.93 -1.68
C LYS A 56 9.71 -1.18 -1.95
N LYS A 57 10.02 -2.16 -2.80
CA LYS A 57 11.40 -2.49 -3.19
C LYS A 57 12.06 -1.35 -3.99
N LYS A 58 11.34 -0.75 -4.95
CA LYS A 58 11.81 0.35 -5.80
C LYS A 58 12.25 1.57 -4.98
N TYR A 59 11.50 1.93 -3.94
CA TYR A 59 11.77 3.11 -3.11
C TYR A 59 12.45 2.77 -1.77
N PHE A 60 12.96 1.54 -1.60
CA PHE A 60 13.59 1.08 -0.34
C PHE A 60 12.75 1.31 0.92
N CYS A 61 11.43 1.30 0.73
CA CYS A 61 10.50 1.62 1.78
C CYS A 61 10.51 0.54 2.87
N SER A 62 10.58 0.96 4.13
CA SER A 62 10.47 0.06 5.29
C SER A 62 9.00 -0.11 5.72
N GLY A 63 8.70 -1.13 6.51
CA GLY A 63 7.34 -1.38 7.00
C GLY A 63 6.45 -2.23 6.07
N THR A 64 5.24 -2.49 6.54
CA THR A 64 4.20 -3.29 5.88
C THR A 64 2.83 -2.77 6.31
N TYR A 65 1.72 -3.36 5.85
CA TYR A 65 0.37 -2.92 6.23
C TYR A 65 0.15 -1.41 6.03
N PHE A 66 0.61 -0.85 4.90
CA PHE A 66 0.51 0.58 4.63
C PHE A 66 -0.95 1.07 4.62
N CYS A 67 -1.92 0.20 4.32
CA CYS A 67 -3.35 0.49 4.49
C CYS A 67 -3.76 0.83 5.93
N MET A 68 -2.97 0.45 6.93
CA MET A 68 -3.17 0.80 8.34
C MET A 68 -2.14 1.82 8.85
N GLN A 69 -0.86 1.61 8.50
CA GLN A 69 0.27 2.37 9.05
C GLN A 69 0.43 3.72 8.35
N GLY A 70 -0.02 3.81 7.10
CA GLY A 70 0.07 5.01 6.29
C GLY A 70 1.28 5.02 5.37
N ALA A 71 1.65 6.23 4.96
CA ALA A 71 2.67 6.44 3.96
C ALA A 71 4.04 5.98 4.47
N CYS A 72 4.90 5.62 3.53
CA CYS A 72 6.28 5.30 3.84
C CYS A 72 7.02 6.55 4.31
N GLU A 73 7.79 6.41 5.39
CA GLU A 73 8.73 7.43 5.87
C GLU A 73 10.05 7.36 5.11
#